data_AF-A0A8S3FFW5-F1
#
_entry.id   AF-A0A8S3FFW5-F1
#
_cell.length_a   1.000
_cell.length_b   1.000
_cell.length_c   1.000
_cell.angle_alpha   90.00
_cell.angle_beta   90.00
_cell.angle_gamma   90.00
#
_symmetry.space_group_name_H-M   'P 1'
#
loop_
_entity.id
_entity.type
_entity.pdbx_description
1 polymer ?
#
loop_
_entity_poly.entity_id
_entity_poly.type
_entity_poly.pdbx_seq_one_letter_code
_entity_poly.pdbx_strand_id
1 'polypeptide(L)'
;LVPSSTELNTQHGYCFYYSLFGNKVTTEQFHDLIQPQFYPERASVRIRSSIQLLRSYFETMHPIEFSLRSGNDIIGQTHIPLHKIVKPLQQKSGMDRSFDELTEEFHLRLAPSSGNEKIKPSEDENSQPTVKVEIKLSRETQISEQKPNNDKQQRLRSNSANQNPTSNTSVVDNELR
;
A
#
# COMPACT_ATOMS: atom_id res chain seq x y z
N LEU A 1 9.55 -23.32 -12.42
CA LEU A 1 10.54 -22.23 -12.21
C LEU A 1 11.93 -22.79 -11.99
N VAL A 2 12.06 -23.79 -11.10
CA VAL A 2 13.30 -24.54 -10.90
C VAL A 2 13.15 -25.93 -11.55
N PRO A 3 14.14 -26.45 -12.30
CA PRO A 3 14.10 -27.81 -12.83
C PRO A 3 14.13 -28.85 -11.70
N SER A 4 13.40 -29.95 -11.85
CA SER A 4 13.38 -31.04 -10.85
C SER A 4 14.73 -31.72 -10.63
N SER A 5 15.65 -31.58 -11.59
CA SER A 5 17.03 -32.09 -11.50
C SER A 5 17.97 -31.17 -10.71
N THR A 6 17.49 -30.01 -10.23
CA THR A 6 18.29 -29.03 -9.51
C THR A 6 17.90 -29.05 -8.04
N GLU A 7 18.89 -29.15 -7.15
CA GLU A 7 18.65 -28.97 -5.73
C GLU A 7 18.23 -27.52 -5.44
N LEU A 8 17.12 -27.36 -4.72
CA LEU A 8 16.66 -26.06 -4.27
C LEU A 8 17.66 -25.52 -3.25
N ASN A 9 18.40 -24.47 -3.63
CA ASN A 9 19.27 -23.78 -2.69
C ASN A 9 18.41 -23.00 -1.68
N THR A 10 18.17 -23.60 -0.52
CA THR A 10 17.39 -23.01 0.56
C THR A 10 18.20 -22.05 1.43
N GLN A 11 19.52 -21.95 1.25
CA GLN A 11 20.40 -21.18 2.14
C GLN A 11 20.13 -19.67 2.07
N HIS A 12 19.71 -19.16 0.92
CA HIS A 12 19.49 -17.73 0.70
C HIS A 12 18.01 -17.31 0.79
N GLY A 13 17.10 -18.28 0.97
CA GLY A 13 15.67 -18.07 0.85
C GLY A 13 15.23 -17.57 -0.53
N TYR A 14 13.98 -17.15 -0.61
CA TYR A 14 13.32 -16.63 -1.79
C TYR A 14 12.65 -15.31 -1.46
N CYS A 15 12.73 -14.34 -2.36
CA CYS A 15 12.02 -13.06 -2.20
C CYS A 15 11.57 -12.53 -3.55
N PHE A 16 10.62 -11.61 -3.53
CA PHE A 16 10.23 -10.85 -4.72
C PHE A 16 11.04 -9.56 -4.80
N TYR A 17 11.44 -9.21 -6.02
CA TYR A 17 12.16 -8.00 -6.34
C TYR A 17 11.52 -7.28 -7.52
N TYR A 18 11.38 -5.97 -7.40
CA TYR A 18 10.89 -5.08 -8.45
C TYR A 18 11.40 -3.65 -8.25
N SER A 19 11.27 -2.82 -9.29
CA SER A 19 11.57 -1.39 -9.21
C SER A 19 10.29 -0.57 -9.37
N LEU A 20 9.91 0.17 -8.33
CA LEU A 20 8.74 1.03 -8.32
C LEU A 20 9.17 2.49 -8.46
N PHE A 21 9.02 3.05 -9.66
CA PHE A 21 9.47 4.42 -10.00
C PHE A 21 10.96 4.67 -9.69
N GLY A 22 11.81 3.68 -10.00
CA GLY A 22 13.25 3.73 -9.76
C GLY A 22 13.66 3.28 -8.35
N ASN A 23 12.72 3.07 -7.44
CA ASN A 23 12.99 2.58 -6.09
C ASN A 23 13.01 1.05 -6.11
N LYS A 24 14.15 0.47 -5.73
CA LYS A 24 14.29 -0.98 -5.58
C LYS A 24 13.49 -1.44 -4.37
N VAL A 25 12.62 -2.40 -4.57
CA VAL A 25 11.84 -3.05 -3.51
C VAL A 25 12.21 -4.52 -3.48
N THR A 26 12.40 -5.04 -2.28
CA THR A 26 12.65 -6.46 -2.02
C THR A 26 11.78 -6.89 -0.86
N THR A 27 11.00 -7.94 -1.05
CA THR A 27 10.10 -8.43 -0.01
C THR A 27 10.83 -9.25 1.05
N GLU A 28 10.15 -9.52 2.16
CA GLU A 28 10.62 -10.51 3.13
C GLU A 28 10.91 -11.86 2.47
N GLN A 29 11.92 -12.54 3.01
CA GLN A 29 12.34 -13.84 2.52
C GLN A 29 11.43 -14.96 3.05
N PHE A 30 11.15 -15.93 2.19
CA PHE A 30 10.48 -17.18 2.52
C PHE A 30 11.30 -18.36 1.99
N HIS A 31 11.12 -19.57 2.54
CA HIS A 31 12.03 -20.69 2.28
C HIS A 31 11.38 -21.88 1.58
N ASP A 32 10.05 -21.98 1.61
CA ASP A 32 9.30 -23.05 0.94
C ASP A 32 8.73 -22.55 -0.39
N LEU A 33 9.19 -23.10 -1.52
CA LEU A 33 8.63 -22.80 -2.85
C LEU A 33 7.48 -23.72 -3.25
N ILE A 34 7.32 -24.86 -2.60
CA ILE A 34 6.25 -25.83 -2.90
C ILE A 34 4.96 -25.37 -2.23
N GLN A 35 5.06 -24.94 -0.97
CA GLN A 35 3.97 -24.38 -0.20
C GLN A 35 4.40 -23.02 0.38
N PRO A 36 4.44 -21.96 -0.43
CA PRO A 36 4.92 -20.65 0.01
C PRO A 36 4.08 -20.09 1.15
N GLN A 37 4.77 -19.65 2.19
CA GLN A 37 4.21 -18.95 3.34
C GLN A 37 4.92 -17.60 3.45
N PHE A 38 4.24 -16.53 3.05
CA PHE A 38 4.71 -15.16 3.19
C PHE A 38 3.53 -14.22 3.45
N TYR A 39 3.77 -13.12 4.16
CA TYR A 39 2.75 -12.11 4.41
C TYR A 39 2.54 -11.22 3.18
N PRO A 40 1.32 -10.71 2.95
CA PRO A 40 1.11 -9.67 1.95
C PRO A 40 1.95 -8.43 2.27
N GLU A 41 2.78 -8.00 1.34
CA GLU A 41 3.66 -6.84 1.49
C GLU A 41 3.24 -5.70 0.56
N ARG A 42 3.36 -4.46 1.05
CA ARG A 42 3.00 -3.25 0.30
C ARG A 42 4.15 -2.26 0.26
N ALA A 43 4.55 -1.87 -0.95
CA ALA A 43 5.34 -0.67 -1.20
C ALA A 43 4.45 0.44 -1.77
N SER A 44 4.78 1.70 -1.47
CA SER A 44 4.00 2.85 -1.93
C SER A 44 4.92 4.02 -2.26
N VAL A 45 4.54 4.78 -3.29
CA VAL A 45 5.20 6.03 -3.66
C VAL A 45 4.17 7.14 -3.74
N ARG A 46 4.60 8.37 -3.49
CA ARG A 46 3.78 9.57 -3.67
C ARG A 46 4.19 10.25 -4.97
N ILE A 47 3.20 10.60 -5.78
CA ILE A 47 3.41 11.21 -7.09
C ILE A 47 2.70 12.56 -7.11
N ARG A 48 3.47 13.64 -7.30
CA ARG A 48 2.90 14.97 -7.57
C ARG A 48 2.72 15.13 -9.07
N SER A 49 1.48 15.14 -9.54
CA SER A 49 1.17 15.25 -10.97
C SER A 49 -0.22 15.86 -11.18
N SER A 50 -0.50 16.29 -12.41
CA SER A 50 -1.88 16.49 -12.86
C SER A 50 -2.46 15.15 -13.30
N ILE A 51 -3.79 15.02 -13.30
CA ILE A 51 -4.44 13.77 -13.69
C ILE A 51 -4.14 13.44 -15.16
N GLN A 52 -4.07 14.45 -16.03
CA GLN A 52 -3.77 14.27 -17.45
C GLN A 52 -2.35 13.71 -17.63
N LEU A 53 -1.36 14.32 -16.96
CA LEU A 53 0.02 13.87 -17.06
C LEU A 53 0.20 12.49 -16.44
N LEU A 54 -0.43 12.22 -15.29
CA LEU A 54 -0.41 10.93 -14.62
C LEU A 54 -0.96 9.82 -15.54
N ARG A 55 -2.09 10.07 -16.20
CA ARG A 55 -2.70 9.12 -17.14
C ARG A 55 -1.78 8.86 -18.33
N SER A 56 -1.30 9.90 -19.01
CA SER A 56 -0.39 9.74 -20.16
C SER A 56 0.92 9.03 -19.77
N TYR A 57 1.42 9.27 -18.57
CA TYR A 57 2.59 8.57 -18.04
C TYR A 57 2.30 7.08 -17.87
N PHE A 58 1.23 6.68 -17.19
CA PHE A 58 0.90 5.26 -17.01
C PHE A 58 0.56 4.53 -18.33
N GLU A 59 0.06 5.23 -19.33
CA GLU A 59 -0.20 4.67 -20.68
C GLU A 59 1.08 4.34 -21.44
N THR A 60 2.14 5.14 -21.25
CA THR A 60 3.42 5.01 -21.97
C THR A 60 4.48 4.25 -21.18
N MET A 61 4.26 4.07 -19.87
CA MET A 61 5.18 3.36 -18.98
C MET A 61 5.34 1.90 -19.35
N HIS A 62 6.58 1.44 -19.31
CA HIS A 62 6.90 0.02 -19.42
C HIS A 62 6.28 -0.73 -18.23
N PRO A 63 5.80 -1.96 -18.43
CA PRO A 63 5.37 -2.82 -17.34
C PRO A 63 6.48 -2.94 -16.28
N ILE A 64 6.09 -3.02 -15.00
CA ILE A 64 7.09 -3.29 -13.95
C ILE A 64 7.55 -4.74 -14.10
N GLU A 65 8.86 -4.91 -14.28
CA GLU A 65 9.48 -6.21 -14.14
C GLU A 65 9.41 -6.67 -12.68
N PHE A 66 8.74 -7.79 -12.45
CA PHE A 66 8.54 -8.39 -11.15
C PHE A 66 9.18 -9.78 -11.15
N SER A 67 10.16 -9.97 -10.27
CA SER A 67 11.00 -11.17 -10.29
C SER A 67 10.97 -11.89 -8.94
N LEU A 68 10.88 -13.21 -8.98
CA LEU A 68 11.17 -14.09 -7.87
C LEU A 68 12.66 -14.45 -7.92
N ARG A 69 13.35 -14.26 -6.80
CA ARG A 69 14.81 -14.44 -6.70
C ARG A 69 15.20 -15.37 -5.57
N SER A 70 16.38 -15.97 -5.70
CA SER A 70 17.11 -16.63 -4.62
C SER A 70 18.55 -16.12 -4.62
N GLY A 71 18.96 -15.43 -3.56
CA GLY A 71 20.22 -14.67 -3.58
C GLY A 71 20.26 -13.67 -4.75
N ASN A 72 21.23 -13.85 -5.66
CA ASN A 72 21.39 -13.00 -6.85
C ASN A 72 20.69 -13.56 -8.10
N ASP A 73 20.17 -14.78 -8.03
CA ASP A 73 19.63 -15.47 -9.19
C ASP A 73 18.14 -15.17 -9.36
N ILE A 74 17.73 -14.89 -10.60
CA ILE A 74 16.32 -14.80 -10.98
C ILE A 74 15.85 -16.21 -11.31
N ILE A 75 14.84 -16.69 -10.60
CA ILE A 75 14.26 -18.03 -10.84
C ILE A 75 12.89 -17.95 -11.54
N GLY A 76 12.20 -16.81 -11.40
CA GLY A 76 10.96 -16.54 -12.09
C GLY A 76 10.75 -15.06 -12.35
N GLN A 77 10.07 -14.73 -13.43
CA GLN A 77 9.83 -13.34 -13.82
C GLN A 77 8.43 -13.18 -14.44
N THR A 78 7.84 -12.02 -14.20
CA THR A 78 6.60 -11.58 -14.82
C THR A 78 6.60 -10.07 -14.99
N HIS A 79 5.55 -9.55 -15.60
CA HIS A 79 5.42 -8.13 -15.90
C HIS A 79 4.08 -7.60 -15.39
N ILE A 80 4.11 -6.51 -14.65
CA ILE A 80 2.91 -5.86 -14.10
C ILE A 80 2.49 -4.72 -15.05
N PRO A 81 1.36 -4.85 -15.76
CA PRO A 81 0.92 -3.88 -16.76
C PRO A 81 0.23 -2.66 -16.12
N LEU A 82 1.04 -1.67 -15.70
CA LEU A 82 0.54 -0.47 -15.00
C LEU A 82 -0.54 0.30 -15.75
N HIS A 83 -0.52 0.32 -17.09
CA HIS A 83 -1.55 1.01 -17.89
C HIS A 83 -2.98 0.54 -17.59
N LYS A 84 -3.17 -0.68 -17.05
CA LYS A 84 -4.50 -1.21 -16.73
C LYS A 84 -5.18 -0.41 -15.61
N ILE A 85 -4.43 0.12 -14.64
CA ILE A 85 -5.02 0.86 -13.51
C ILE A 85 -5.67 2.19 -13.94
N VAL A 86 -5.20 2.78 -15.04
CA VAL A 86 -5.72 4.07 -15.54
C VAL A 86 -6.79 3.90 -16.63
N LYS A 87 -7.15 2.68 -17.04
CA LYS A 87 -8.24 2.42 -17.99
C LYS A 87 -9.56 3.09 -17.60
N PRO A 88 -10.00 3.06 -16.31
CA PRO A 88 -11.23 3.75 -15.91
C PRO A 88 -11.18 5.27 -16.12
N LEU A 89 -9.98 5.88 -16.09
CA LEU A 89 -9.78 7.31 -16.36
C LEU A 89 -9.85 7.67 -17.85
N GLN A 90 -9.81 6.68 -18.73
CA GLN A 90 -9.90 6.88 -20.18
C GLN A 90 -11.35 6.96 -20.66
N GLN A 91 -12.23 6.17 -20.04
CA GLN A 91 -13.62 6.01 -20.46
C GLN A 91 -14.54 7.16 -20.03
N LYS A 92 -14.11 8.00 -19.08
CA LYS A 92 -14.83 9.21 -18.67
C LYS A 92 -14.60 10.34 -19.68
N SER A 93 -15.49 10.47 -20.66
CA SER A 93 -15.59 11.64 -21.53
C SER A 93 -16.28 12.78 -20.78
N GLY A 94 -15.52 13.73 -20.24
CA GLY A 94 -16.07 14.91 -19.54
C GLY A 94 -15.03 15.73 -18.78
N MET A 95 -15.46 16.91 -18.30
CA MET A 95 -14.66 17.82 -17.45
C MET A 95 -14.41 17.21 -16.05
N ASP A 96 -15.22 16.22 -15.63
CA ASP A 96 -15.04 15.54 -14.35
C ASP A 96 -13.99 14.43 -14.46
N ARG A 97 -12.74 14.86 -14.27
CA ARG A 97 -11.54 14.02 -14.33
C ARG A 97 -11.11 13.53 -12.95
N SER A 98 -11.94 13.69 -11.93
CA SER A 98 -11.60 13.30 -10.56
C SER A 98 -11.71 11.79 -10.36
N PHE A 99 -10.79 11.25 -9.56
CA PHE A 99 -10.88 9.91 -9.00
C PHE A 99 -10.36 9.99 -7.56
N ASP A 100 -11.01 9.25 -6.67
CA ASP A 100 -10.56 9.11 -5.29
C ASP A 100 -9.61 7.92 -5.17
N GLU A 101 -9.98 6.80 -5.79
CA GLU A 101 -9.24 5.55 -5.75
C GLU A 101 -9.52 4.68 -6.97
N LEU A 102 -8.49 3.99 -7.44
CA LEU A 102 -8.52 2.96 -8.47
C LEU A 102 -7.72 1.77 -7.98
N THR A 103 -8.27 0.57 -8.11
CA THR A 103 -7.62 -0.67 -7.71
C THR A 103 -7.74 -1.68 -8.84
N GLU A 104 -6.64 -2.37 -9.11
CA GLU A 104 -6.58 -3.45 -10.11
C GLU A 104 -5.83 -4.63 -9.51
N GLU A 105 -6.43 -5.82 -9.58
CA GLU A 105 -5.85 -7.07 -9.08
C GLU A 105 -5.34 -7.91 -10.26
N PHE A 106 -4.16 -8.49 -10.09
CA PHE A 106 -3.49 -9.33 -11.08
C PHE A 106 -3.15 -10.70 -10.49
N HIS A 107 -3.44 -11.73 -11.26
CA HIS A 107 -2.92 -13.08 -11.06
C HIS A 107 -1.87 -13.32 -12.14
N LEU A 108 -0.60 -13.12 -11.80
CA LEU A 108 0.51 -13.08 -12.75
C LEU A 108 1.27 -14.39 -12.75
N ARG A 109 1.31 -15.04 -13.91
CA ARG A 109 2.16 -16.21 -14.13
C ARG A 109 3.63 -15.80 -14.12
N LEU A 110 4.44 -16.51 -13.36
CA LEU A 110 5.90 -16.41 -13.38
C LEU A 110 6.44 -17.33 -14.49
N ALA A 111 7.17 -16.75 -15.44
CA ALA A 111 7.95 -17.50 -16.41
C ALA A 111 9.32 -17.87 -15.81
N PRO A 112 9.88 -19.05 -16.09
CA PRO A 112 11.24 -19.38 -15.70
C PRO A 112 12.23 -18.40 -16.35
N SER A 113 13.33 -18.08 -15.67
CA SER A 113 14.41 -17.28 -16.26
C SER A 113 15.10 -18.03 -17.41
N SER A 114 15.79 -17.32 -18.30
CA SER A 114 16.41 -17.86 -19.52
C SER A 114 17.40 -19.02 -19.29
N GLY A 115 17.97 -19.15 -18.09
CA GLY A 115 18.79 -20.31 -17.69
C GLY A 115 17.99 -21.62 -17.51
N ASN A 116 16.66 -21.52 -17.42
CA ASN A 116 15.72 -22.60 -17.12
C ASN A 116 14.73 -22.86 -18.29
N GLU A 117 15.06 -22.44 -19.51
CA GLU A 117 14.21 -22.53 -20.73
C GLU A 117 13.77 -23.94 -21.10
N LYS A 118 14.43 -24.98 -20.57
CA LYS A 118 14.03 -26.38 -20.79
C LYS A 118 12.77 -26.78 -20.00
N ILE A 119 12.30 -25.93 -19.09
CA ILE A 119 11.06 -26.18 -18.34
C ILE A 119 9.89 -25.87 -19.26
N LYS A 120 9.23 -26.93 -19.74
CA LYS A 120 7.96 -26.78 -20.45
C LYS A 120 6.90 -26.23 -19.48
N PRO A 121 6.16 -25.17 -19.86
CA PRO A 121 5.02 -24.72 -19.09
C PRO A 121 4.00 -25.86 -18.95
N SER A 122 3.48 -26.08 -17.74
CA SER A 122 2.35 -27.02 -17.54
C SER A 122 1.16 -26.58 -18.38
N GLU A 123 0.48 -27.54 -19.01
CA GLU A 123 -0.79 -27.33 -19.73
C GLU A 123 -1.96 -27.08 -18.76
N ASP A 124 -1.82 -27.52 -17.51
CA ASP A 124 -2.77 -27.20 -16.45
C ASP A 124 -2.50 -25.80 -15.88
N GLU A 125 -3.39 -24.86 -16.15
CA GLU A 125 -3.35 -23.48 -15.67
C GLU A 125 -3.29 -23.41 -14.13
N ASN A 126 -3.95 -24.33 -13.41
CA ASN A 126 -3.96 -24.34 -11.95
C ASN A 126 -2.62 -24.78 -11.34
N SER A 127 -1.77 -25.43 -12.13
CA SER A 127 -0.45 -25.90 -11.71
C SER A 127 0.66 -24.86 -11.98
N GLN A 128 0.33 -23.75 -12.63
CA GLN A 128 1.33 -22.76 -13.03
C GLN A 128 1.72 -21.86 -11.85
N PRO A 129 3.02 -21.54 -11.71
CA PRO A 129 3.50 -20.66 -10.66
C PRO A 129 2.91 -19.26 -10.86
N THR A 130 2.04 -18.85 -9.95
CA THR A 130 1.27 -17.61 -10.05
C THR A 130 1.43 -16.79 -8.78
N VAL A 131 1.59 -15.47 -8.93
CA VAL A 131 1.63 -14.52 -7.83
C VAL A 131 0.47 -13.54 -7.94
N LYS A 132 -0.19 -13.27 -6.82
CA LYS A 132 -1.24 -12.25 -6.75
C LYS A 132 -0.62 -10.89 -6.45
N VAL A 133 -0.94 -9.89 -7.25
CA VAL A 133 -0.48 -8.51 -7.07
C VAL A 133 -1.67 -7.58 -7.15
N GLU A 134 -1.83 -6.72 -6.15
CA GLU A 134 -2.81 -5.64 -6.16
C GLU A 134 -2.09 -4.31 -6.35
N ILE A 135 -2.60 -3.47 -7.24
CA ILE A 135 -2.14 -2.09 -7.39
C ILE A 135 -3.28 -1.15 -7.06
N LYS A 136 -2.97 -0.17 -6.23
CA LYS A 136 -3.87 0.89 -5.84
C LYS A 136 -3.28 2.24 -6.20
N LEU A 137 -4.10 3.09 -6.83
CA LEU A 137 -3.81 4.47 -7.13
C LEU A 137 -4.90 5.32 -6.50
N SER A 138 -4.54 6.09 -5.48
CA SER A 138 -5.48 6.99 -4.79
C SER A 138 -4.99 8.42 -4.82
N ARG A 139 -5.94 9.35 -4.80
CA ARG A 139 -5.62 10.76 -4.55
C ARG A 139 -5.22 10.90 -3.09
N GLU A 140 -4.07 11.50 -2.84
CA GLU A 140 -3.67 11.80 -1.48
C GLU A 140 -4.55 12.93 -0.93
N THR A 141 -5.36 12.61 0.08
CA THR A 141 -6.05 13.61 0.90
C THR A 141 -5.06 14.19 1.89
N GLN A 142 -5.05 15.51 2.06
CA GLN A 142 -4.31 16.11 3.17
C GLN A 142 -4.96 15.62 4.46
N ILE A 143 -4.27 14.75 5.20
CA ILE A 143 -4.61 14.49 6.60
C ILE A 143 -4.35 15.81 7.31
N SER A 144 -5.40 16.52 7.72
CA SER A 144 -5.26 17.56 8.73
C SER A 144 -4.69 16.89 9.98
N GLU A 145 -3.54 17.36 10.46
CA GLU A 145 -3.00 16.94 11.75
C GLU A 145 -4.10 17.17 12.80
N GLN A 146 -4.69 16.09 13.31
CA GLN A 146 -5.57 16.15 14.46
C GLN A 146 -4.72 16.60 15.65
N LYS A 147 -4.87 17.88 16.05
CA LYS A 147 -4.38 18.36 17.33
C LYS A 147 -4.84 17.39 18.43
N PRO A 148 -3.95 16.88 19.30
CA PRO A 148 -4.38 16.07 20.43
C PRO A 148 -5.27 16.92 21.34
N ASN A 149 -6.49 16.45 21.54
CA ASN A 149 -7.51 17.09 22.37
C ASN A 149 -7.13 16.90 23.85
N ASN A 150 -6.54 17.92 24.47
CA ASN A 150 -6.22 17.92 25.91
C ASN A 150 -7.47 18.28 26.74
N ASP A 151 -8.39 17.33 26.91
CA ASP A 151 -9.55 17.49 27.79
C ASP A 151 -9.63 16.36 28.83
N LYS A 152 -8.67 16.31 29.76
CA LYS A 152 -8.82 15.59 31.05
C LYS A 152 -8.01 16.23 32.18
N GLN A 153 -8.28 17.50 32.52
CA GLN A 153 -7.92 18.05 33.83
C GLN A 153 -8.95 19.10 34.29
N GLN A 154 -10.17 18.68 34.63
CA GLN A 154 -11.05 19.41 35.56
C GLN A 154 -12.25 18.57 35.99
N ARG A 155 -12.03 17.56 36.85
CA ARG A 155 -13.12 16.99 37.64
C ARG A 155 -12.65 16.31 38.90
N LEU A 156 -12.03 17.07 39.80
CA LEU A 156 -11.72 16.65 41.16
C LEU A 156 -11.90 17.82 42.14
N ARG A 157 -13.10 18.41 42.22
CA ARG A 157 -13.56 19.18 43.39
C ARG A 157 -15.09 19.18 43.46
N SER A 158 -15.65 18.20 44.16
CA SER A 158 -16.94 18.35 44.84
C SER A 158 -17.23 17.11 45.70
N ASN A 159 -16.94 17.22 47.00
CA ASN A 159 -17.92 16.96 48.06
C ASN A 159 -17.22 16.93 49.42
N SER A 160 -17.51 17.93 50.26
CA SER A 160 -18.00 17.70 51.63
C SER A 160 -18.41 19.00 52.32
N ALA A 161 -19.69 18.99 52.72
CA ALA A 161 -20.18 19.44 54.03
C ALA A 161 -20.41 20.95 54.31
N ASN A 162 -21.71 21.28 54.37
CA ASN A 162 -22.41 21.85 55.54
C ASN A 162 -22.12 23.31 55.97
N GLN A 163 -23.07 24.21 55.73
CA GLN A 163 -23.96 24.83 56.75
C GLN A 163 -24.63 26.12 56.21
N ASN A 164 -25.97 26.18 56.31
CA ASN A 164 -26.84 27.37 56.24
C ASN A 164 -26.75 28.18 57.58
N PRO A 165 -27.54 29.25 57.80
CA PRO A 165 -27.84 30.47 57.02
C PRO A 165 -27.73 31.75 57.90
N THR A 166 -27.77 32.99 57.34
CA THR A 166 -28.55 34.15 57.87
C THR A 166 -28.31 35.47 57.12
N SER A 167 -29.43 36.02 56.60
CA SER A 167 -29.90 37.43 56.62
C SER A 167 -28.95 38.61 56.88
N ASN A 168 -28.91 39.60 55.97
CA ASN A 168 -29.56 40.93 56.11
C ASN A 168 -29.02 42.01 55.14
N THR A 169 -29.96 42.63 54.42
CA THR A 169 -30.23 44.07 54.13
C THR A 169 -29.14 45.17 54.09
N SER A 170 -29.42 46.15 53.21
CA SER A 170 -28.94 47.56 53.06
C SER A 170 -27.76 47.76 52.09
N VAL A 171 -27.93 48.38 50.91
CA VAL A 171 -28.15 49.81 50.60
C VAL A 171 -27.18 50.70 51.37
N VAL A 172 -26.19 51.33 50.72
CA VAL A 172 -26.07 52.80 50.48
C VAL A 172 -25.00 53.04 49.40
N ASP A 173 -25.29 54.03 48.54
CA ASP A 173 -24.44 54.80 47.64
C ASP A 173 -23.02 55.16 48.13
N ASN A 174 -22.08 55.34 47.20
CA ASN A 174 -21.43 56.65 47.02
C ASN A 174 -20.52 56.73 45.78
N GLU A 175 -20.83 57.72 44.93
CA GLU A 175 -19.94 58.76 44.36
C GLU A 175 -18.53 58.36 43.83
N LEU A 176 -18.31 58.49 42.51
CA LEU A 176 -17.71 59.66 41.83
C LEU A 176 -16.19 59.82 42.06
N ARG A 177 -15.38 59.29 41.13
CA ARG A 177 -14.70 60.04 40.05
C ARG A 177 -13.77 59.14 39.25
#